data_AF-A0A962JPG0-F1
#
_entry.id   AF-A0A962JPG0-F1
#
_cell.length_a   1.000
_cell.length_b   1.000
_cell.length_c   1.000
_cell.angle_alpha   90.00
_cell.angle_beta   90.00
_cell.angle_gamma   90.00
#
_symmetry.space_group_name_H-M   'P 1'
#
loop_
_entity.id
_entity.type
_entity.pdbx_description
1 polymer ?
#
loop_
_entity_poly.entity_id
_entity_poly.type
_entity_poly.pdbx_seq_one_letter_code
_entity_poly.pdbx_strand_id
1 'polypeptide(L)'
;MLHPDIAALLPAFQGKVSWSEIPLASLRKSLLRNMAALDMAKIELAAIENTTVSNEGYEILVRVYRPSLVQGLPIVVYLHGGGWVTFNVDSH
;
A
#
# COMPACT_ATOMS: atom_id res chain seq x y z
N MET A 1 -16.61 4.92 -22.51
CA MET A 1 -16.42 6.32 -22.10
C MET A 1 -15.77 6.29 -20.71
N LEU A 2 -14.68 7.02 -20.47
CA LEU A 2 -14.06 7.11 -19.14
C LEU A 2 -14.84 8.08 -18.24
N HIS A 3 -14.87 7.84 -16.93
CA HIS A 3 -15.40 8.80 -15.96
C HIS A 3 -14.57 10.11 -16.00
N PRO A 4 -15.18 11.31 -15.89
CA PRO A 4 -14.46 12.58 -15.98
C PRO A 4 -13.26 12.69 -15.03
N ASP A 5 -13.41 12.24 -13.79
CA ASP A 5 -12.31 12.28 -12.80
C ASP A 5 -11.12 11.42 -13.22
N ILE A 6 -11.37 10.25 -13.83
CA ILE A 6 -10.32 9.38 -14.34
C ILE A 6 -9.65 10.01 -15.57
N ALA A 7 -10.43 10.64 -16.45
CA ALA A 7 -9.89 11.33 -17.62
C ALA A 7 -8.99 12.50 -17.22
N ALA A 8 -9.34 13.24 -16.17
CA ALA A 8 -8.56 14.36 -15.66
C ALA A 8 -7.21 13.94 -15.06
N LEU A 9 -7.12 12.74 -14.48
CA LEU A 9 -5.89 12.21 -13.89
C LEU A 9 -4.93 11.60 -14.91
N LEU A 10 -5.41 11.17 -16.08
CA LEU A 10 -4.63 10.41 -17.06
C LEU A 10 -3.28 11.06 -17.45
N PRO A 11 -3.17 12.38 -17.66
CA PRO A 11 -1.89 13.01 -18.01
C PRO A 11 -0.79 12.82 -16.94
N ALA A 12 -1.16 12.66 -15.66
CA ALA A 12 -0.21 12.44 -14.57
C ALA A 12 0.36 11.01 -14.57
N PHE A 13 -0.29 10.06 -15.24
CA PHE A 13 0.08 8.64 -15.27
C PHE A 13 0.64 8.18 -16.63
N GLN A 14 0.79 9.07 -17.61
CA GLN A 14 1.46 8.78 -18.87
C GLN A 14 2.99 8.71 -18.67
N GLY A 15 3.46 7.59 -18.14
CA GLY A 15 4.88 7.29 -18.06
C GLY A 15 5.51 7.18 -19.46
N LYS A 16 6.68 7.80 -19.65
CA LYS A 16 7.44 7.71 -20.91
C LYS A 16 8.37 6.50 -20.98
N VAL A 17 8.59 5.81 -19.86
CA VAL A 17 9.54 4.70 -19.72
C VAL A 17 8.79 3.46 -19.22
N SER A 18 9.07 2.31 -19.85
CA SER A 18 8.52 1.04 -19.42
C SER A 18 9.12 0.64 -18.07
N TRP A 19 8.30 0.11 -17.16
CA TRP A 19 8.77 -0.36 -15.86
C TRP A 19 9.78 -1.51 -15.97
N SER A 20 9.73 -2.29 -17.06
CA SER A 20 10.69 -3.36 -17.34
C SER A 20 12.11 -2.87 -17.60
N GLU A 21 12.28 -1.59 -17.94
CA GLU A 21 13.57 -0.97 -18.25
C GLU A 21 14.19 -0.30 -17.01
N ILE A 22 13.44 -0.21 -15.91
CA ILE A 22 13.87 0.44 -14.68
C ILE A 22 14.45 -0.62 -13.73
N PRO A 23 15.66 -0.43 -13.16
CA PRO A 23 16.19 -1.33 -12.15
C PRO A 23 15.21 -1.52 -10.99
N LEU A 24 14.96 -2.76 -10.60
CA LEU A 24 13.87 -3.13 -9.68
C LEU A 24 13.89 -2.37 -8.35
N ALA A 25 15.08 -2.21 -7.74
CA ALA A 25 15.21 -1.45 -6.49
C ALA A 25 14.78 0.02 -6.65
N SER A 26 15.17 0.64 -7.76
CA SER A 26 14.79 2.01 -8.11
C SER A 26 13.30 2.11 -8.41
N LEU A 27 12.72 1.14 -9.12
CA LEU A 27 11.29 1.08 -9.40
C LEU A 27 10.49 1.04 -8.08
N ARG A 28 10.81 0.09 -7.18
CA ARG A 28 10.15 -0.07 -5.87
C ARG A 28 10.16 1.23 -5.06
N LYS A 29 11.35 1.86 -4.94
CA LYS A 29 11.51 3.11 -4.20
C LYS A 29 10.71 4.28 -4.82
N SER A 30 10.63 4.32 -6.15
CA SER A 30 9.92 5.38 -6.87
C SER A 30 8.41 5.24 -6.70
N LEU A 31 7.89 4.03 -6.84
CA LEU A 31 6.45 3.76 -6.71
C LEU A 31 5.95 4.00 -5.29
N LEU A 32 6.72 3.62 -4.26
CA LEU A 32 6.38 3.93 -2.86
C LEU A 32 6.26 5.44 -2.62
N ARG A 33 7.20 6.25 -3.14
CA ARG A 33 7.13 7.72 -3.04
C ARG A 33 5.92 8.29 -3.77
N ASN A 34 5.59 7.76 -4.95
CA ASN A 34 4.45 8.24 -5.73
C ASN A 34 3.11 7.91 -5.05
N MET A 35 2.98 6.74 -4.41
CA MET A 35 1.77 6.41 -3.65
C MET A 35 1.58 7.31 -2.44
N ALA A 36 2.65 7.63 -1.72
CA ALA A 36 2.57 8.58 -0.60
C ALA A 36 2.06 9.97 -1.02
N ALA A 37 2.31 10.39 -2.27
CA ALA A 37 1.83 11.66 -2.80
C ALA A 37 0.34 11.64 -3.21
N LEU A 38 -0.25 10.45 -3.34
CA LEU A 38 -1.67 10.23 -3.65
C LEU A 38 -2.46 9.77 -2.42
N ASP A 39 -1.80 9.70 -1.25
CA ASP A 39 -2.41 9.19 -0.04
C ASP A 39 -3.52 10.15 0.43
N MET A 40 -4.60 9.55 0.91
CA MET A 40 -5.75 10.29 1.41
C MET A 40 -5.52 10.67 2.87
N ALA A 41 -6.33 11.59 3.39
CA ALA A 41 -6.30 11.91 4.81
C ALA A 41 -6.53 10.63 5.63
N LYS A 42 -5.57 10.32 6.52
CA LYS A 42 -5.66 9.15 7.39
C LYS A 42 -6.83 9.31 8.36
N ILE A 43 -7.57 8.22 8.55
CA ILE A 43 -8.65 8.16 9.53
C ILE A 43 -8.02 7.89 10.90
N GLU A 44 -8.44 8.64 11.92
CA GLU A 44 -8.05 8.34 13.30
C GLU A 44 -8.65 7.01 13.75
N LEU A 45 -7.79 6.16 14.30
CA LEU A 45 -8.15 4.84 14.81
C LEU A 45 -7.73 4.73 16.27
N ALA A 46 -8.39 3.86 17.02
CA ALA A 46 -8.09 3.64 18.44
C ALA A 46 -6.67 3.13 18.67
N ALA A 47 -6.14 2.31 17.75
CA ALA A 47 -4.73 1.92 17.74
C ALA A 47 -4.25 1.54 16.33
N ILE A 48 -2.98 1.81 16.07
CA ILE A 48 -2.25 1.34 14.88
C ILE A 48 -0.91 0.80 15.38
N GLU A 49 -0.65 -0.49 15.16
CA GLU A 49 0.53 -1.16 15.71
C GLU A 49 1.28 -1.90 14.59
N ASN A 50 2.58 -1.65 14.48
CA ASN A 50 3.48 -2.49 13.69
C ASN A 50 3.92 -3.67 14.55
N THR A 51 3.75 -4.89 14.04
CA THR A 51 4.20 -6.11 14.72
C THR A 51 4.70 -7.13 13.69
N THR A 52 5.21 -8.24 14.18
CA THR A 52 5.71 -9.34 13.36
C THR A 52 4.95 -10.61 13.70
N VAL A 53 4.55 -11.33 12.68
CA VAL A 53 3.98 -12.67 12.81
C VAL A 53 5.04 -13.68 12.38
N SER A 54 5.41 -14.56 13.29
CA SER A 54 6.37 -15.65 13.04
C SER A 54 5.64 -16.91 12.59
N ASN A 55 6.09 -17.54 11.50
CA ASN A 55 5.63 -18.86 11.06
C ASN A 55 6.78 -19.64 10.42
N GLU A 56 7.07 -20.84 10.93
CA GLU A 56 8.11 -21.74 10.38
C GLU A 56 9.48 -21.07 10.14
N GLY A 57 9.87 -20.13 11.01
CA GLY A 57 11.12 -19.38 10.89
C GLY A 57 11.08 -18.19 9.94
N TYR A 58 9.94 -17.91 9.31
CA TYR A 58 9.68 -16.69 8.54
C TYR A 58 9.03 -15.63 9.43
N GLU A 59 9.59 -14.43 9.36
CA GLU A 59 9.08 -13.24 10.04
C GLU A 59 8.31 -12.37 9.03
N ILE A 60 7.01 -12.20 9.25
CA ILE A 60 6.14 -11.41 8.38
C ILE A 60 5.77 -10.12 9.10
N LEU A 61 6.25 -8.99 8.59
CA LEU A 61 5.89 -7.67 9.11
C LEU A 61 4.43 -7.37 8.76
N VAL A 62 3.65 -6.99 9.77
CA VAL A 62 2.24 -6.62 9.63
C VAL A 62 1.95 -5.32 10.38
N ARG A 63 0.93 -4.59 9.94
CA ARG A 63 0.36 -3.47 10.68
C ARG A 63 -1.08 -3.82 11.04
N VAL A 64 -1.40 -3.70 12.32
CA VAL A 64 -2.74 -3.96 12.86
C VAL A 64 -3.43 -2.63 13.07
N TYR A 65 -4.56 -2.46 12.40
CA TYR A 65 -5.43 -1.30 12.51
C TYR A 65 -6.64 -1.66 13.37
N ARG A 66 -6.82 -1.00 14.52
CA ARG A 66 -7.93 -1.25 15.45
C ARG A 66 -8.92 -0.09 15.45
N PRO A 67 -10.18 -0.29 15.02
CA PRO A 67 -11.19 0.76 15.07
C PRO A 67 -11.67 1.05 16.50
N SER A 68 -11.52 0.11 17.43
CA SER A 68 -11.78 0.28 18.86
C SER A 68 -10.94 -0.70 19.69
N LEU A 69 -10.96 -0.56 21.03
CA LEU A 69 -10.30 -1.48 21.97
C LEU A 69 -11.22 -2.63 22.46
N VAL A 70 -12.40 -2.79 21.87
CA VAL A 70 -13.33 -3.89 22.19
C VAL A 70 -12.73 -5.23 21.75
N GLN A 71 -12.89 -6.25 22.58
CA GLN A 71 -12.40 -7.60 22.27
C GLN A 71 -13.40 -8.39 21.40
N GLY A 72 -12.91 -9.41 20.69
CA GLY A 72 -13.76 -10.31 19.89
C GLY A 72 -14.28 -9.73 18.58
N LEU A 73 -13.62 -8.68 18.05
CA LEU A 73 -13.96 -8.12 16.74
C LEU A 73 -13.58 -9.09 15.60
N PRO A 74 -14.35 -9.12 14.49
CA PRO A 74 -13.93 -9.83 13.30
C PRO A 74 -12.65 -9.22 12.71
N ILE A 75 -11.84 -10.06 12.08
CA ILE A 75 -10.55 -9.67 11.49
C ILE A 75 -10.67 -9.64 9.97
N VAL A 76 -10.14 -8.59 9.36
CA VAL A 76 -9.86 -8.53 7.92
C VAL A 76 -8.36 -8.65 7.72
N VAL A 77 -7.93 -9.62 6.92
CA VAL A 77 -6.54 -9.72 6.47
C VAL A 77 -6.44 -9.06 5.11
N TYR A 78 -5.74 -7.92 5.06
CA TYR A 78 -5.49 -7.19 3.82
C TYR A 78 -4.11 -7.52 3.27
N LEU A 79 -4.06 -7.90 2.00
CA LEU A 79 -2.83 -8.11 1.24
C LEU A 79 -2.76 -7.05 0.15
N HIS A 80 -1.69 -6.26 0.13
CA HIS A 80 -1.55 -5.16 -0.82
C HIS A 80 -1.36 -5.65 -2.25
N GLY A 81 -1.68 -4.78 -3.22
CA GLY A 81 -1.44 -5.01 -4.64
C GLY A 81 0.02 -4.83 -5.04
N GLY A 82 0.28 -4.62 -6.33
CA GLY A 82 1.65 -4.38 -6.85
C GLY A 82 2.31 -5.60 -7.48
N GLY A 83 1.50 -6.60 -7.87
CA GLY A 83 1.93 -7.73 -8.70
C GLY A 83 2.97 -8.62 -8.05
N TRP A 84 3.01 -8.70 -6.71
CA TRP A 84 4.01 -9.45 -5.92
C TRP A 84 5.45 -8.92 -6.06
N VAL A 85 5.61 -7.77 -6.70
CA VAL A 85 6.93 -7.18 -6.99
C VAL A 85 7.13 -5.87 -6.25
N THR A 86 6.07 -5.09 -6.02
CA THR A 86 6.16 -3.70 -5.52
C THR A 86 5.29 -3.49 -4.28
N PHE A 87 5.46 -2.31 -3.66
CA PHE A 87 4.72 -1.86 -2.48
C PHE A 87 5.00 -2.61 -1.18
N ASN A 88 4.45 -2.08 -0.08
CA ASN A 88 4.53 -2.60 1.29
C ASN A 88 3.43 -1.96 2.16
N VAL A 89 3.46 -2.20 3.47
CA VAL A 89 2.48 -1.67 4.43
C VAL A 89 2.47 -0.13 4.55
N ASP A 90 3.46 0.58 4.01
CA ASP A 90 3.50 2.05 4.04
C ASP A 90 2.84 2.68 2.81
N SER A 91 2.48 1.87 1.81
CA SER A 91 1.68 2.34 0.66
C SER A 91 0.17 2.33 0.90
N HIS A 92 -0.28 1.88 2.09
CA HIS A 92 -1.69 1.70 2.44
C HIS A 92 -1.98 1.98 3.92
#